data_AF-A0A355SVW2-F1
#
_entry.id   AF-A0A355SVW2-F1
#
_cell.length_a   1.000
_cell.length_b   1.000
_cell.length_c   1.000
_cell.angle_alpha   90.00
_cell.angle_beta   90.00
_cell.angle_gamma   90.00
#
_symmetry.space_group_name_H-M   'P 1'
#
loop_
_entity.id
_entity.type
_entity.pdbx_description
1 polymer ?
#
loop_
_entity_poly.entity_id
_entity_poly.type
_entity_poly.pdbx_seq_one_letter_code
_entity_poly.pdbx_strand_id
1 'polypeptide(L)' 'MNAEENEHTKKLLAADASLAQQKQALGWLADYCEESYILNLPPSLATLAALERYSKKGTADAALKRRAAKLAKQYKLR' A
#
# COMPACT_ATOMS: atom_id res chain seq x y z
N MET A 1 -12.12 -2.29 -6.92
CA MET A 1 -10.66 -2.44 -7.06
C MET A 1 -10.35 -2.49 -8.54
N ASN A 2 -9.52 -1.58 -9.07
CA ASN A 2 -9.13 -1.64 -10.48
C ASN A 2 -7.99 -2.67 -10.69
N ALA A 3 -7.64 -2.97 -11.95
CA ALA A 3 -6.66 -4.02 -12.27
C ALA A 3 -5.25 -3.71 -11.73
N GLU A 4 -4.80 -2.46 -11.88
CA GLU A 4 -3.47 -2.01 -11.44
C GLU A 4 -3.35 -2.01 -9.91
N GLU A 5 -4.38 -1.54 -9.21
CA GLU A 5 -4.46 -1.56 -7.76
C GLU A 5 -4.36 -2.99 -7.21
N ASN A 6 -5.04 -3.94 -7.85
CA ASN A 6 -4.95 -5.36 -7.49
C ASN A 6 -3.53 -5.90 -7.67
N GLU A 7 -2.91 -5.56 -8.79
CA GLU A 7 -1.56 -6.01 -9.13
C GLU A 7 -0.53 -5.49 -8.13
N HIS A 8 -0.56 -4.19 -7.83
CA HIS A 8 0.36 -3.58 -6.87
C HIS A 8 0.10 -4.09 -5.44
N THR A 9 -1.16 -4.33 -5.06
CA THR A 9 -1.51 -4.97 -3.78
C THR A 9 -0.93 -6.38 -3.68
N LYS A 10 -1.05 -7.19 -4.74
CA LYS A 10 -0.47 -8.55 -4.79
C LYS A 10 1.06 -8.51 -4.73
N LYS A 11 1.70 -7.64 -5.52
CA LYS A 11 3.16 -7.46 -5.53
C LYS A 11 3.70 -7.02 -4.16
N LEU A 12 3.00 -6.13 -3.47
CA LEU A 12 3.39 -5.69 -2.13
C LEU A 12 3.36 -6.85 -1.11
N LEU A 13 2.35 -7.73 -1.20
CA LEU A 13 2.14 -8.80 -0.24
C LEU A 13 2.86 -10.11 -0.58
N ALA A 14 3.26 -10.30 -1.84
CA ALA A 14 3.92 -11.51 -2.34
C ALA A 14 5.11 -11.94 -1.47
N ALA A 15 5.24 -13.25 -1.27
CA ALA A 15 6.24 -13.83 -0.37
C ALA A 15 7.65 -13.75 -0.97
N ASP A 16 7.74 -13.84 -2.29
CA ASP A 16 8.94 -13.87 -3.13
C ASP A 16 9.27 -12.51 -3.79
N ALA A 17 8.45 -11.48 -3.55
CA ALA A 17 8.72 -10.16 -4.10
C ALA A 17 10.03 -9.58 -3.55
N SER A 18 10.88 -9.13 -4.45
CA SER A 18 12.13 -8.45 -4.11
C SER A 18 11.84 -7.11 -3.42
N LEU A 19 12.85 -6.60 -2.70
CA LEU A 19 12.75 -5.29 -2.04
C LEU A 19 12.41 -4.18 -3.04
N ALA A 20 12.98 -4.25 -4.26
CA ALA A 20 12.72 -3.28 -5.32
C ALA A 20 11.25 -3.33 -5.79
N GLN A 21 10.70 -4.53 -5.96
CA GLN A 21 9.30 -4.72 -6.33
C GLN A 21 8.35 -4.23 -5.23
N GLN A 22 8.66 -4.52 -3.97
CA GLN A 22 7.86 -4.03 -2.84
C GLN A 22 7.91 -2.50 -2.73
N LYS A 23 9.09 -1.89 -2.93
CA LYS A 23 9.25 -0.44 -2.93
C LYS A 23 8.47 0.23 -4.06
N GLN A 24 8.52 -0.35 -5.26
CA GLN A 24 7.75 0.14 -6.42
C GLN A 24 6.25 0.04 -6.16
N ALA A 25 5.78 -1.12 -5.69
CA ALA A 25 4.36 -1.32 -5.36
C ALA A 25 3.87 -0.38 -4.27
N LEU A 26 4.68 -0.17 -3.22
CA LEU A 26 4.35 0.77 -2.15
C LEU A 26 4.32 2.23 -2.63
N GLY A 27 5.19 2.58 -3.58
CA GLY A 27 5.18 3.90 -4.23
C GLY A 27 3.88 4.13 -4.98
N TRP A 28 3.55 3.23 -5.90
CA TRP A 28 2.33 3.33 -6.70
C TRP A 28 1.06 3.38 -5.82
N LEU A 29 0.97 2.56 -4.77
CA LEU A 29 -0.20 2.58 -3.87
C LEU A 29 -0.27 3.89 -3.06
N ALA A 30 0.85 4.54 -2.79
CA ALA A 30 0.85 5.85 -2.13
C ALA A 30 0.26 6.92 -3.06
N ASP A 31 0.71 6.94 -4.32
CA ASP A 31 0.23 7.88 -5.34
C ASP A 31 -1.28 7.66 -5.60
N TYR A 32 -1.71 6.39 -5.70
CA TYR A 32 -3.12 6.03 -5.85
C TYR A 32 -4.01 6.53 -4.69
N CYS A 33 -3.54 6.41 -3.44
CA CYS A 33 -4.24 6.95 -2.28
C CYS A 33 -4.28 8.49 -2.30
N GLU A 34 -3.20 9.14 -2.73
CA GLU A 34 -3.11 10.59 -2.83
C GLU A 34 -4.02 11.15 -3.92
N GLU A 35 -4.06 10.53 -5.10
CA GLU A 35 -4.99 10.89 -6.18
C GLU A 35 -6.44 10.75 -5.73
N SER A 36 -6.79 9.62 -5.10
CA SER A 36 -8.12 9.42 -4.52
C SER A 36 -8.45 10.50 -3.48
N TYR A 37 -7.46 10.91 -2.69
CA TYR A 37 -7.60 11.98 -1.72
C TYR A 37 -7.89 13.34 -2.38
N ILE A 38 -7.11 13.71 -3.39
CA ILE A 38 -7.25 14.97 -4.14
C ILE A 38 -8.62 15.05 -4.81
N LEU A 39 -9.10 13.92 -5.35
CA LEU A 39 -10.38 13.82 -6.05
C LEU A 39 -11.59 13.66 -5.12
N ASN A 40 -11.40 13.71 -3.79
CA ASN A 40 -12.44 13.45 -2.79
C ASN A 40 -13.20 12.12 -3.01
N LEU A 41 -12.48 11.12 -3.51
CA LEU A 41 -13.00 9.77 -3.68
C LEU A 41 -12.87 8.98 -2.38
N PRO A 42 -13.75 7.99 -2.14
CA PRO A 42 -13.61 7.11 -0.99
C PRO A 42 -12.28 6.34 -1.06
N PRO A 43 -11.57 6.18 0.06
CA PRO A 43 -10.32 5.43 0.08
C PRO A 43 -10.59 3.95 -0.22
N SER A 44 -9.69 3.31 -0.96
CA SER A 44 -9.82 1.88 -1.19
C SER A 44 -9.51 1.08 0.07
N LEU A 45 -10.53 0.42 0.59
CA LEU A 45 -10.43 -0.48 1.74
C LEU A 45 -9.44 -1.63 1.49
N ALA A 46 -9.35 -2.12 0.26
CA ALA A 46 -8.45 -3.21 -0.09
C ALA A 46 -6.98 -2.74 -0.06
N THR A 47 -6.70 -1.57 -0.61
CA THR A 47 -5.36 -0.94 -0.53
C THR A 47 -4.98 -0.66 0.92
N LEU A 48 -5.88 -0.06 1.72
CA LEU A 48 -5.62 0.19 3.14
C LEU A 48 -5.33 -1.10 3.92
N ALA A 49 -6.14 -2.15 3.71
CA ALA A 49 -5.92 -3.45 4.34
C ALA A 49 -4.59 -4.08 3.93
N ALA A 50 -4.18 -3.93 2.67
CA ALA A 50 -2.88 -4.42 2.18
C ALA A 50 -1.71 -3.67 2.83
N LEU A 51 -1.80 -2.35 2.95
CA LEU A 51 -0.80 -1.51 3.63
C LEU A 51 -0.68 -1.88 5.11
N GLU A 52 -1.82 -2.07 5.80
CA GLU A 52 -1.83 -2.53 7.19
C GLU A 52 -1.20 -3.92 7.33
N ARG A 53 -1.55 -4.87 6.44
CA ARG A 53 -0.99 -6.22 6.46
C ARG A 53 0.51 -6.23 6.19
N TYR A 54 0.97 -5.46 5.21
CA TYR A 54 2.39 -5.32 4.90
C TYR A 54 3.16 -4.71 6.08
N SER A 55 2.60 -3.70 6.76
CA SER A 55 3.23 -3.08 7.93
C SER A 55 3.49 -4.05 9.09
N LYS A 56 2.72 -5.14 9.17
CA LYS A 56 2.85 -6.20 10.19
C LYS A 56 3.69 -7.40 9.71
N LYS A 57 4.10 -7.44 8.44
CA LYS A 57 4.87 -8.56 7.87
C LYS A 57 6.26 -8.64 8.54
N GLY A 58 6.58 -9.78 9.14
CA GLY A 58 7.83 -9.96 9.91
C GLY A 58 9.10 -9.87 9.05
N THR A 59 9.03 -10.35 7.81
CA THR A 59 10.16 -10.44 6.87
C THR A 59 10.34 -9.21 5.98
N ALA A 60 9.47 -8.20 6.11
CA ALA A 60 9.54 -6.99 5.29
C ALA A 60 10.54 -5.98 5.88
N ASP A 61 11.11 -5.15 5.00
CA ASP A 61 12.03 -4.08 5.38
C ASP A 61 11.39 -3.09 6.37
N ALA A 62 12.14 -2.69 7.40
CA ALA A 62 11.62 -1.86 8.48
C ALA A 62 11.20 -0.47 8.02
N ALA A 63 11.90 0.14 7.06
CA ALA A 63 11.55 1.46 6.55
C ALA A 63 10.27 1.39 5.70
N LEU A 64 10.15 0.37 4.84
CA LEU A 64 8.93 0.16 4.04
C LEU A 64 7.72 -0.15 4.93
N LYS A 65 7.88 -0.92 6.01
CA LYS A 65 6.81 -1.19 6.98
C LYS A 65 6.30 0.09 7.65
N ARG A 66 7.22 0.95 8.13
CA ARG A 66 6.87 2.24 8.74
C ARG A 66 6.12 3.14 7.75
N ARG A 67 6.59 3.18 6.49
CA ARG A 67 5.92 3.94 5.42
C ARG A 67 4.51 3.41 5.17
N ALA A 68 4.33 2.09 5.04
CA ALA A 68 3.01 1.48 4.83
C ALA A 68 2.05 1.77 6.00
N ALA A 69 2.51 1.67 7.25
CA ALA A 69 1.72 2.02 8.42
C ALA A 69 1.27 3.50 8.41
N LYS A 70 2.17 4.41 8.03
CA LYS A 70 1.85 5.84 7.92
C LYS A 70 0.77 6.09 6.86
N LEU A 71 0.92 5.50 5.67
CA LEU A 71 -0.06 5.63 4.59
C LEU A 71 -1.43 5.09 5.00
N ALA A 72 -1.47 3.88 5.57
CA ALA A 72 -2.71 3.29 6.06
C ALA A 72 -3.42 4.19 7.08
N LYS A 73 -2.68 4.75 8.05
CA LYS A 73 -3.26 5.66 9.04
C LYS A 73 -3.74 6.98 8.44
N GLN A 74 -2.95 7.57 7.54
CA GLN A 74 -3.24 8.86 6.90
C GLN A 74 -4.54 8.81 6.10
N TYR A 75 -4.76 7.73 5.36
CA TYR A 75 -5.89 7.62 4.43
C TYR A 75 -7.10 6.83 4.99
N LYS A 76 -6.98 6.23 6.19
CA LYS A 76 -8.10 5.57 6.89
C LYS A 76 -8.99 6.52 7.70
N LEU A 77 -8.47 7.67 8.11
CA LEU A 77 -9.17 8.64 8.97
C LEU A 77 -10.04 9.64 8.19
N ARG A 78 -10.42 9.32 6.96
CA ARG A 78 -11.30 10.14 6.12
C ARG A 78 -12.70 9.56 6.08
#